data_AF-A0A6M3KUZ4-F1
#
_entry.id   AF-A0A6M3KUZ4-F1
#
_cell.length_a   1.000
_cell.length_b   1.000
_cell.length_c   1.000
_cell.angle_alpha   90.00
_cell.angle_beta   90.00
_cell.angle_gamma   90.00
#
_symmetry.space_group_name_H-M   'P 1'
#
loop_
_entity.id
_entity.type
_entity.pdbx_description
1 polymer ?
#
loop_
_entity_poly.entity_id
_entity_poly.type
_entity_poly.pdbx_seq_one_letter_code
_entity_poly.pdbx_strand_id
1 'polypeptide(L)'
;MPDDEKAPVEETQGTEEEHQVSEGEHDAPRIDDASIGAMFDDEAQPETKEEPETTQEDDGESTETEPEPDQPTALEAPRHWTAADKETFTSLPRESQDFLLRRHREMEGDYTRGKQSIAEEARALEGLKPLGEALRRDPDLREYLKNYKQQQTAGPETDDDPIEQIKKDAAELAYQRIKKEREQEQRDEYSKTLESTLKEHQSDPDYETVMNELWSFVKTQDEELQPIIFQRLDRDPKYFSKKFKEVKTRLEKGNGESPAPRKETVITPKLRAPGAGTAETAEMSRKQKLTAIKKRMDGGSVTAIGEFFDMQDK
;
A
#
# COMPACT_ATOMS: atom_id res chain seq x y z
N MET A 1 -2.37 -58.15 -49.82
CA MET A 1 -1.07 -57.61 -50.24
C MET A 1 -1.19 -56.10 -50.29
N PRO A 2 -0.19 -55.36 -49.78
CA PRO A 2 0.34 -55.31 -48.41
C PRO A 2 0.00 -53.91 -47.80
N ASP A 3 -0.18 -53.76 -46.49
CA ASP A 3 0.87 -53.42 -45.51
C ASP A 3 1.84 -52.33 -45.99
N ASP A 4 1.64 -51.11 -45.50
CA ASP A 4 2.65 -50.05 -45.55
C ASP A 4 2.83 -49.49 -44.13
N GLU A 5 3.75 -50.15 -43.43
CA GLU A 5 4.45 -49.66 -42.25
C GLU A 5 5.16 -48.34 -42.56
N LYS A 6 4.90 -47.31 -41.73
CA LYS A 6 5.84 -46.20 -41.55
C LYS A 6 6.11 -45.97 -40.06
N ALA A 7 7.19 -46.57 -39.60
CA ALA A 7 8.16 -45.92 -38.70
C ALA A 7 9.23 -45.22 -39.59
N PRO A 8 10.18 -44.36 -39.11
CA PRO A 8 10.72 -44.30 -37.74
C PRO A 8 11.15 -42.89 -37.23
N VAL A 9 11.85 -42.87 -36.07
CA VAL A 9 12.78 -41.84 -35.51
C VAL A 9 12.13 -40.48 -35.09
N GLU A 10 12.41 -39.84 -33.95
CA GLU A 10 13.63 -39.73 -33.16
C GLU A 10 13.39 -39.68 -31.63
N GLU A 11 14.28 -40.41 -30.97
CA GLU A 11 14.59 -40.41 -29.55
C GLU A 11 15.51 -39.21 -29.26
N THR A 12 14.98 -38.16 -28.62
CA THR A 12 15.81 -37.10 -28.05
C THR A 12 16.10 -37.41 -26.59
N GLN A 13 17.29 -37.96 -26.37
CA GLN A 13 17.96 -38.04 -25.08
C GLN A 13 18.18 -36.61 -24.57
N GLY A 14 17.42 -36.23 -23.53
CA GLY A 14 17.64 -35.02 -22.76
C GLY A 14 18.72 -35.27 -21.72
N THR A 15 19.89 -34.73 -22.00
CA THR A 15 21.11 -34.66 -21.19
C THR A 15 20.85 -34.35 -19.71
N GLU A 16 21.25 -35.27 -18.83
CA GLU A 16 21.53 -35.00 -17.42
C GLU A 16 22.78 -34.10 -17.33
N GLU A 17 22.58 -32.81 -17.07
CA GLU A 17 23.66 -31.95 -16.56
C GLU A 17 23.78 -32.16 -15.05
N GLU A 18 24.76 -32.98 -14.66
CA GLU A 18 25.32 -32.99 -13.30
C GLU A 18 25.93 -31.61 -13.01
N HIS A 19 25.22 -30.78 -12.24
CA HIS A 19 25.81 -29.63 -11.58
C HIS A 19 26.59 -30.11 -10.35
N GLN A 20 27.90 -30.31 -10.53
CA GLN A 20 28.86 -30.38 -9.43
C GLN A 20 28.87 -29.05 -8.67
N VAL A 21 28.22 -29.02 -7.51
CA VAL A 21 28.37 -27.93 -6.54
C VAL A 21 29.66 -28.19 -5.77
N SER A 22 30.69 -27.44 -6.16
CA SER A 22 31.98 -27.29 -5.47
C SER A 22 31.75 -26.86 -4.01
N GLU A 23 32.03 -27.73 -3.05
CA GLU A 23 32.17 -27.41 -1.63
C GLU A 23 33.38 -26.46 -1.44
N GLY A 24 33.10 -25.16 -1.46
CA GLY A 24 34.04 -24.12 -1.04
C GLY A 24 34.07 -24.04 0.48
N GLU A 25 35.10 -24.65 1.05
CA GLU A 25 35.52 -24.54 2.45
C GLU A 25 35.82 -23.06 2.79
N HIS A 26 34.84 -22.36 3.34
CA HIS A 26 35.01 -21.03 3.90
C HIS A 26 35.28 -21.14 5.41
N ASP A 27 36.57 -21.02 5.72
CA ASP A 27 37.13 -20.84 7.06
C ASP A 27 36.54 -19.56 7.70
N ALA A 28 35.60 -19.73 8.61
CA ALA A 28 35.02 -18.66 9.41
C ALA A 28 35.87 -18.43 10.67
N PRO A 29 36.23 -17.18 11.03
CA PRO A 29 36.97 -16.91 12.25
C PRO A 29 36.13 -17.29 13.47
N ARG A 30 36.68 -18.24 14.24
CA ARG A 30 36.19 -18.67 15.55
C ARG A 30 36.34 -17.51 16.53
N ILE A 31 35.23 -16.89 16.93
CA ILE A 31 35.20 -15.94 18.03
C ILE A 31 35.01 -16.74 19.32
N ASP A 32 36.03 -16.74 20.17
CA ASP A 32 36.01 -17.45 21.43
C ASP A 32 35.03 -16.78 22.43
N ASP A 33 34.08 -17.58 22.89
CA ASP A 33 32.90 -17.22 23.71
C ASP A 33 33.24 -17.01 25.20
N ALA A 34 34.35 -16.32 25.50
CA ALA A 34 34.89 -16.21 26.86
C ALA A 34 35.29 -14.78 27.30
N SER A 35 34.87 -13.73 26.59
CA SER A 35 35.33 -12.35 26.88
C SER A 35 34.22 -11.29 26.91
N ILE A 36 32.99 -11.64 27.29
CA ILE A 36 31.90 -10.67 27.53
C ILE A 36 31.16 -11.04 28.83
N GLY A 37 31.89 -11.17 29.93
CA GLY A 37 31.35 -11.66 31.20
C GLY A 37 31.89 -10.99 32.47
N ALA A 38 32.59 -9.87 32.35
CA ALA A 38 33.05 -9.12 33.52
C ALA A 38 33.21 -7.65 33.13
N MET A 39 32.26 -6.77 33.48
CA MET A 39 32.48 -5.31 33.67
C MET A 39 31.24 -4.54 34.18
N PHE A 40 30.11 -5.17 34.55
CA PHE A 40 28.98 -4.42 35.11
C PHE A 40 28.43 -5.08 36.37
N ASP A 41 29.20 -4.92 37.44
CA ASP A 41 28.74 -4.94 38.82
C ASP A 41 29.54 -3.85 39.54
N ASP A 42 28.96 -2.64 39.64
CA ASP A 42 29.16 -1.78 40.80
C ASP A 42 28.03 -0.74 40.88
N GLU A 43 27.58 -0.58 42.10
CA GLU A 43 26.34 0.05 42.54
C GLU A 43 26.60 1.51 42.98
N ALA A 44 25.54 2.32 42.97
CA ALA A 44 25.36 3.57 43.75
C ALA A 44 25.88 4.95 43.22
N GLN A 45 24.89 5.75 42.81
CA GLN A 45 24.62 7.22 42.91
C GLN A 45 25.44 8.09 43.93
N PRO A 46 25.32 9.46 43.98
CA PRO A 46 24.49 10.42 43.19
C PRO A 46 25.19 11.76 42.75
N GLU A 47 24.44 12.54 41.94
CA GLU A 47 24.38 14.02 41.80
C GLU A 47 25.66 14.88 41.68
N THR A 48 25.80 15.64 40.58
CA THR A 48 26.05 17.10 40.62
C THR A 48 25.68 17.75 39.27
N LYS A 49 25.02 18.89 39.41
CA LYS A 49 24.48 19.82 38.42
C LYS A 49 25.56 20.86 38.08
N GLU A 50 25.84 21.11 36.80
CA GLU A 50 26.29 22.42 36.31
C GLU A 50 26.23 22.55 34.77
N GLU A 51 26.04 23.79 34.35
CA GLU A 51 25.65 24.34 33.04
C GLU A 51 26.73 24.29 31.94
N PRO A 52 26.41 24.64 30.67
CA PRO A 52 27.26 24.39 29.52
C PRO A 52 28.32 25.48 29.32
N GLU A 53 29.59 25.09 29.26
CA GLU A 53 30.67 25.96 28.77
C GLU A 53 30.85 25.81 27.25
N THR A 54 30.39 26.85 26.56
CA THR A 54 31.04 27.43 25.38
C THR A 54 32.56 27.43 25.54
N THR A 55 33.29 26.91 24.56
CA THR A 55 34.69 27.31 24.33
C THR A 55 34.88 27.63 22.86
N GLN A 56 35.24 28.90 22.68
CA GLN A 56 35.59 29.62 21.49
C GLN A 56 37.09 29.91 21.63
N GLU A 57 37.88 29.47 20.66
CA GLU A 57 39.24 29.93 20.34
C GLU A 57 39.23 29.90 18.80
N ASP A 58 39.31 30.95 17.98
CA ASP A 58 39.90 32.30 18.00
C ASP A 58 41.39 32.36 18.35
N ASP A 59 42.20 32.16 17.31
CA ASP A 59 43.41 32.94 16.96
C ASP A 59 43.75 32.53 15.51
N GLY A 60 43.89 33.35 14.47
CA GLY A 60 43.98 34.79 14.34
C GLY A 60 44.90 35.04 13.13
N GLU A 61 44.38 35.51 11.99
CA GLU A 61 45.16 36.38 11.08
C GLU A 61 44.22 37.08 10.10
N SER A 62 43.98 38.37 10.37
CA SER A 62 43.36 39.31 9.47
C SER A 62 44.39 39.74 8.42
N THR A 63 44.19 39.37 7.17
CA THR A 63 44.74 40.12 6.03
C THR A 63 43.58 40.77 5.30
N GLU A 64 43.40 42.06 5.54
CA GLU A 64 42.54 42.97 4.82
C GLU A 64 43.01 43.04 3.35
N THR A 65 42.18 42.56 2.43
CA THR A 65 42.30 42.82 0.99
C THR A 65 40.90 43.04 0.44
N GLU A 66 40.59 44.30 0.11
CA GLU A 66 39.39 44.75 -0.60
C GLU A 66 39.41 44.31 -2.08
N PRO A 67 38.28 44.27 -2.78
CA PRO A 67 37.59 43.05 -3.19
C PRO A 67 37.85 42.74 -4.68
N GLU A 68 38.48 41.60 -4.96
CA GLU A 68 38.32 40.94 -6.26
C GLU A 68 36.98 40.20 -6.26
N PRO A 69 36.27 40.12 -7.42
CA PRO A 69 34.91 39.59 -7.46
C PRO A 69 34.86 38.19 -6.86
N ASP A 70 34.15 38.09 -5.73
CA ASP A 70 33.87 36.90 -4.96
C ASP A 70 33.39 35.80 -5.92
N GLN A 71 34.30 34.89 -6.29
CA GLN A 71 33.90 33.66 -6.94
C GLN A 71 33.23 32.83 -5.84
N PRO A 72 31.92 32.53 -5.95
CA PRO A 72 31.24 31.76 -4.93
C PRO A 72 31.93 30.40 -4.80
N THR A 73 32.42 30.08 -3.60
CA THR A 73 33.06 28.80 -3.28
C THR A 73 32.19 27.64 -3.77
N ALA A 74 32.66 26.90 -4.78
CA ALA A 74 31.88 25.84 -5.41
C ALA A 74 31.43 24.80 -4.37
N LEU A 75 30.16 24.40 -4.38
CA LEU A 75 29.69 23.30 -3.52
C LEU A 75 30.27 21.98 -4.04
N GLU A 76 30.81 21.19 -3.13
CA GLU A 76 31.27 19.85 -3.47
C GLU A 76 30.09 18.90 -3.63
N ALA A 77 30.04 18.22 -4.79
CA ALA A 77 29.08 17.15 -5.05
C ALA A 77 29.39 15.91 -4.18
N PRO A 78 28.38 15.10 -3.81
CA PRO A 78 28.59 13.89 -3.02
C PRO A 78 29.58 12.91 -3.66
N ARG A 79 30.42 12.27 -2.83
CA ARG A 79 31.56 11.45 -3.29
C ARG A 79 31.14 10.23 -4.11
N HIS A 80 30.01 9.61 -3.78
CA HIS A 80 29.46 8.42 -4.44
C HIS A 80 28.75 8.71 -5.76
N TRP A 81 28.53 9.98 -6.12
CA TRP A 81 27.92 10.30 -7.41
C TRP A 81 28.87 9.97 -8.57
N THR A 82 28.27 9.64 -9.72
CA THR A 82 29.04 9.35 -10.94
C THR A 82 29.72 10.62 -11.46
N ALA A 83 30.76 10.48 -12.28
CA ALA A 83 31.46 11.64 -12.86
C ALA A 83 30.52 12.52 -13.70
N ALA A 84 29.61 11.91 -14.47
CA ALA A 84 28.62 12.62 -15.28
C ALA A 84 27.64 13.44 -14.42
N ASP A 85 27.19 12.89 -13.29
CA ASP A 85 26.29 13.60 -12.38
C ASP A 85 27.00 14.76 -11.67
N LYS A 86 28.28 14.59 -11.34
CA LYS A 86 29.12 15.64 -10.76
C LYS A 86 29.33 16.80 -11.73
N GLU A 87 29.62 16.52 -13.00
CA GLU A 87 29.72 17.56 -14.05
C GLU A 87 28.39 18.28 -14.29
N THR A 88 27.28 17.53 -14.29
CA THR A 88 25.95 18.13 -14.42
C THR A 88 25.64 19.04 -13.23
N PHE A 89 25.96 18.59 -12.01
CA PHE A 89 25.77 19.37 -10.79
C PHE A 89 26.56 20.67 -10.77
N THR A 90 27.84 20.65 -11.18
CA THR A 90 28.67 21.86 -11.24
C THR A 90 28.20 22.85 -12.30
N SER A 91 27.54 22.38 -13.37
CA SER A 91 26.96 23.24 -14.41
C SER A 91 25.67 23.98 -13.98
N LEU A 92 25.03 23.55 -12.89
CA LEU A 92 23.77 24.14 -12.41
C LEU A 92 24.00 25.44 -11.62
N PRO A 93 23.00 26.35 -11.59
CA PRO A 93 23.02 27.51 -10.71
C PRO A 93 23.14 27.11 -9.23
N ARG A 94 23.74 27.98 -8.41
CA ARG A 94 23.98 27.74 -6.98
C ARG A 94 22.71 27.35 -6.21
N GLU A 95 21.59 28.03 -6.47
CA GLU A 95 20.31 27.73 -5.84
C GLU A 95 19.86 26.28 -6.11
N SER A 96 20.07 25.80 -7.34
CA SER A 96 19.76 24.42 -7.73
C SER A 96 20.70 23.41 -7.08
N GLN A 97 21.99 23.75 -6.93
CA GLN A 97 22.96 22.91 -6.22
C GLN A 97 22.58 22.73 -4.74
N ASP A 98 22.25 23.82 -4.06
CA ASP A 98 21.80 23.80 -2.65
C ASP A 98 20.51 22.99 -2.48
N PHE A 99 19.55 23.18 -3.39
CA PHE A 99 18.32 22.40 -3.39
C PHE A 99 18.57 20.90 -3.53
N LEU A 100 19.44 20.51 -4.48
CA LEU A 100 19.78 19.11 -4.72
C LEU A 100 20.50 18.48 -3.54
N LEU A 101 21.46 19.18 -2.92
CA LEU A 101 22.16 18.69 -1.74
C LEU A 101 21.23 18.53 -0.54
N ARG A 102 20.32 19.49 -0.31
CA ARG A 102 19.32 19.37 0.76
C ARG A 102 18.44 18.15 0.53
N ARG A 103 17.92 17.99 -0.68
CA ARG A 103 17.04 16.86 -1.03
C ARG A 103 17.75 15.51 -0.92
N HIS A 104 19.02 15.47 -1.32
CA HIS A 104 19.85 14.27 -1.24
C HIS A 104 20.12 13.88 0.22
N ARG A 105 20.45 14.83 1.10
CA ARG A 105 20.60 14.60 2.54
C ARG A 105 19.31 14.11 3.21
N GLU A 106 18.16 14.69 2.88
CA GLU A 106 16.86 14.21 3.37
C GLU A 106 16.62 12.75 2.98
N MET A 107 16.88 12.42 1.71
CA MET A 107 16.70 11.07 1.18
C MET A 107 17.64 10.05 1.85
N GLU A 108 18.91 10.40 2.08
CA GLU A 108 19.86 9.54 2.79
C GLU A 108 19.47 9.34 4.26
N GLY A 109 18.94 10.38 4.91
CA GLY A 109 18.38 10.30 6.26
C GLY A 109 17.19 9.35 6.33
N ASP A 110 16.25 9.45 5.39
CA ASP A 110 15.09 8.54 5.30
C ASP A 110 15.52 7.10 5.06
N TYR A 111 16.46 6.88 4.15
CA TYR A 111 16.98 5.55 3.84
C TYR A 111 17.68 4.92 5.05
N THR A 112 18.46 5.71 5.79
CA THR A 112 19.16 5.24 7.00
C THR A 112 18.17 4.88 8.11
N ARG A 113 17.17 5.73 8.36
CA ARG A 113 16.10 5.44 9.32
C ARG A 113 15.31 4.20 8.93
N GLY A 114 14.97 4.04 7.65
CA GLY A 114 14.31 2.85 7.13
C GLY A 114 15.15 1.58 7.36
N LYS A 115 16.46 1.63 7.06
CA LYS A 115 17.37 0.51 7.33
C LYS A 115 17.46 0.14 8.81
N GLN A 116 17.54 1.12 9.69
CA GLN A 116 17.57 0.89 11.14
C GLN A 116 16.26 0.25 11.62
N SER A 117 15.12 0.78 11.19
CA SER A 117 13.80 0.20 11.51
C SER A 117 13.68 -1.25 11.03
N ILE A 118 14.13 -1.56 9.81
CA ILE A 118 14.11 -2.93 9.27
C ILE A 118 15.05 -3.84 10.07
N ALA A 119 16.23 -3.34 10.46
CA ALA A 119 17.18 -4.12 11.26
C ALA A 119 16.63 -4.40 12.68
N GLU A 120 15.94 -3.44 13.29
CA GLU A 120 15.27 -3.61 14.59
C GLU A 120 14.12 -4.62 14.50
N GLU A 121 13.28 -4.52 13.47
CA GLU A 121 12.21 -5.48 13.22
C GLU A 121 12.77 -6.89 12.96
N ALA A 122 13.85 -7.00 12.18
CA ALA A 122 14.52 -8.27 11.92
C ALA A 122 15.07 -8.89 13.20
N ARG A 123 15.68 -8.11 14.10
CA ARG A 123 16.14 -8.58 15.42
C ARG A 123 14.98 -9.03 16.31
N ALA A 124 13.86 -8.29 16.30
CA ALA A 124 12.67 -8.67 17.06
C ALA A 124 12.09 -10.01 16.56
N LEU A 125 12.05 -10.22 15.23
CA LEU A 125 11.61 -11.47 14.64
C LEU A 125 12.60 -12.62 14.85
N GLU A 126 13.91 -12.34 14.89
CA GLU A 126 14.95 -13.32 15.15
C GLU A 126 14.78 -14.00 16.51
N GLY A 127 14.40 -13.24 17.55
CA GLY A 127 14.07 -13.81 18.86
C GLY A 127 12.87 -14.78 18.83
N LEU A 128 11.98 -14.66 17.84
CA LEU A 128 10.80 -15.52 17.68
C LEU A 128 11.04 -16.76 16.80
N LYS A 129 12.12 -16.79 16.01
CA LYS A 129 12.50 -17.95 15.19
C LYS A 129 12.57 -19.26 15.99
N PRO A 130 13.26 -19.36 17.15
CA PRO A 130 13.34 -20.61 17.89
C PRO A 130 11.97 -21.07 18.41
N LEU A 131 11.08 -20.14 18.78
CA LEU A 131 9.71 -20.47 19.17
C LEU A 131 8.90 -21.01 17.99
N GLY A 132 9.05 -20.40 16.81
CA GLY A 132 8.43 -20.89 15.57
C GLY A 132 8.92 -22.27 15.16
N GLU A 133 10.21 -22.56 15.34
CA GLU A 133 10.80 -23.88 15.11
C GLU A 133 10.32 -24.91 16.15
N ALA A 134 10.25 -24.54 17.43
CA ALA A 134 9.70 -25.39 18.48
C ALA A 134 8.23 -25.74 18.18
N LEU A 135 7.42 -24.77 17.78
CA LEU A 135 6.02 -24.95 17.35
C LEU A 135 5.86 -25.89 16.14
N ARG A 136 6.85 -25.93 15.24
CA ARG A 136 6.84 -26.84 14.08
C ARG A 136 7.29 -28.25 14.47
N ARG A 137 8.27 -28.37 15.35
CA ARG A 137 8.88 -29.64 15.76
C ARG A 137 8.05 -30.38 16.80
N ASP A 138 7.39 -29.65 17.69
CA ASP A 138 6.65 -30.19 18.83
C ASP A 138 5.12 -30.04 18.64
N PRO A 139 4.42 -31.11 18.24
CA PRO A 139 2.96 -31.08 18.07
C PRO A 139 2.22 -30.91 19.41
N ASP A 140 2.79 -31.36 20.52
CA ASP A 140 2.17 -31.28 21.85
C ASP A 140 2.19 -29.82 22.33
N LEU A 141 3.28 -29.08 22.09
CA LEU A 141 3.34 -27.64 22.35
C LEU A 141 2.27 -26.87 21.54
N ARG A 142 2.04 -27.26 20.29
CA ARG A 142 1.01 -26.65 19.45
C ARG A 142 -0.40 -26.93 19.97
N GLU A 143 -0.66 -28.16 20.44
CA GLU A 143 -1.94 -28.52 21.05
C GLU A 143 -2.14 -27.79 22.39
N TYR A 144 -1.10 -27.73 23.21
CA TYR A 144 -1.08 -26.95 24.44
C TYR A 144 -1.42 -25.48 24.17
N LEU A 145 -0.82 -24.82 23.18
CA LEU A 145 -1.09 -23.41 22.87
C LEU A 145 -2.52 -23.18 22.34
N LYS A 146 -3.09 -24.14 21.59
CA LYS A 146 -4.50 -24.08 21.19
C LYS A 146 -5.43 -24.16 22.40
N ASN A 147 -5.15 -25.10 23.30
CA ASN A 147 -5.93 -25.31 24.51
C ASN A 147 -5.71 -24.18 25.52
N TYR A 148 -4.52 -23.56 25.57
CA TYR A 148 -4.20 -22.44 26.45
C TYR A 148 -5.04 -21.21 26.12
N LYS A 149 -5.26 -20.90 24.83
CA LYS A 149 -6.19 -19.83 24.44
C LYS A 149 -7.63 -20.15 24.85
N GLN A 150 -8.06 -21.40 24.69
CA GLN A 150 -9.39 -21.83 25.15
C GLN A 150 -9.52 -21.78 26.67
N GLN A 151 -8.43 -22.07 27.40
CA GLN A 151 -8.37 -21.98 28.85
C GLN A 151 -8.24 -20.54 29.37
N GLN A 152 -7.68 -19.60 28.59
CA GLN A 152 -7.76 -18.17 28.94
C GLN A 152 -9.17 -17.63 28.73
N THR A 153 -9.92 -18.13 27.75
CA THR A 153 -11.37 -17.85 27.62
C THR A 153 -12.23 -18.69 28.57
N ALA A 154 -11.66 -19.70 29.22
CA ALA A 154 -12.34 -20.61 30.15
C ALA A 154 -11.68 -20.64 31.54
N GLY A 155 -10.92 -19.61 31.90
CA GLY A 155 -10.79 -19.23 33.30
C GLY A 155 -12.19 -18.96 33.82
N PRO A 156 -12.45 -19.07 35.14
CA PRO A 156 -13.80 -18.83 35.64
C PRO A 156 -14.25 -17.47 35.12
N GLU A 157 -15.24 -17.48 34.22
CA GLU A 157 -16.20 -16.40 34.06
C GLU A 157 -16.75 -16.20 35.47
N THR A 158 -16.06 -15.44 36.31
CA THR A 158 -16.74 -14.64 37.31
C THR A 158 -17.34 -13.46 36.55
N ASP A 159 -18.28 -13.77 35.66
CA ASP A 159 -19.14 -12.85 34.91
C ASP A 159 -20.22 -12.23 35.82
N ASP A 160 -19.95 -12.16 37.13
CA ASP A 160 -20.82 -11.53 38.13
C ASP A 160 -20.11 -10.40 38.88
N ASP A 161 -18.91 -9.96 38.46
CA ASP A 161 -18.42 -8.66 38.91
C ASP A 161 -19.00 -7.55 38.01
N PRO A 162 -19.99 -6.78 38.48
CA PRO A 162 -20.59 -5.71 37.68
C PRO A 162 -19.56 -4.68 37.21
N ILE A 163 -18.41 -4.54 37.90
CA ILE A 163 -17.36 -3.62 37.52
C ILE A 163 -16.64 -4.06 36.24
N GLU A 164 -16.35 -5.36 36.09
CA GLU A 164 -15.68 -5.87 34.89
C GLU A 164 -16.61 -5.85 33.67
N GLN A 165 -17.91 -6.11 33.87
CA GLN A 165 -18.91 -5.97 32.81
C GLN A 165 -19.01 -4.53 32.30
N ILE A 166 -19.02 -3.54 33.22
CA ILE A 166 -18.99 -2.12 32.85
C ILE A 166 -17.74 -1.77 32.04
N LYS A 167 -16.56 -2.31 32.39
CA LYS A 167 -15.33 -2.06 31.64
C LYS A 167 -15.40 -2.65 30.22
N LYS A 168 -15.92 -3.88 30.08
CA LYS A 168 -16.09 -4.54 28.79
C LYS A 168 -17.06 -3.79 27.89
N ASP A 169 -18.22 -3.41 28.41
CA ASP A 169 -19.23 -2.64 27.69
C ASP A 169 -18.69 -1.26 27.29
N ALA A 170 -17.94 -0.60 28.18
CA ALA A 170 -17.29 0.67 27.90
C ALA A 170 -16.23 0.53 26.78
N ALA A 171 -15.43 -0.54 26.81
CA ALA A 171 -14.43 -0.81 25.78
C ALA A 171 -15.08 -1.11 24.42
N GLU A 172 -16.16 -1.89 24.40
CA GLU A 172 -16.91 -2.17 23.17
C GLU A 172 -17.56 -0.91 22.61
N LEU A 173 -18.18 -0.08 23.46
CA LEU A 173 -18.77 1.19 23.05
C LEU A 173 -17.69 2.15 22.50
N ALA A 174 -16.53 2.23 23.14
CA ALA A 174 -15.40 3.01 22.66
C ALA A 174 -14.91 2.51 21.29
N TYR A 175 -14.80 1.19 21.12
CA TYR A 175 -14.43 0.58 19.84
C TYR A 175 -15.45 0.91 18.73
N GLN A 176 -16.74 0.76 18.99
CA GLN A 176 -17.80 1.10 18.03
C GLN A 176 -17.78 2.59 17.66
N ARG A 177 -17.51 3.47 18.63
CA ARG A 177 -17.37 4.91 18.39
C ARG A 177 -16.20 5.21 17.45
N ILE A 178 -15.01 4.68 17.75
CA ILE A 178 -13.81 4.85 16.92
C ILE A 178 -14.04 4.29 15.51
N LYS A 179 -14.69 3.12 15.40
CA LYS A 179 -15.02 2.52 14.10
C LYS A 179 -15.92 3.44 13.28
N LYS A 180 -17.00 3.96 13.88
CA LYS A 180 -17.94 4.85 13.21
C LYS A 180 -17.29 6.18 12.80
N GLU A 181 -16.43 6.74 13.66
CA GLU A 181 -15.67 7.95 13.38
C GLU A 181 -14.72 7.75 12.19
N ARG A 182 -13.96 6.65 12.17
CA ARG A 182 -13.10 6.31 11.02
C ARG A 182 -13.89 6.08 9.73
N GLU A 183 -15.04 5.41 9.80
CA GLU A 183 -15.92 5.25 8.63
C GLU A 183 -16.47 6.60 8.13
N GLN A 184 -16.75 7.53 9.04
CA GLN A 184 -17.17 8.88 8.68
C GLN A 184 -16.02 9.68 8.06
N GLU A 185 -14.82 9.64 8.64
CA GLU A 185 -13.62 10.27 8.08
C GLU A 185 -13.32 9.76 6.68
N GLN A 186 -13.39 8.44 6.45
CA GLN A 186 -13.22 7.85 5.12
C GLN A 186 -14.27 8.34 4.12
N ARG A 187 -15.53 8.51 4.56
CA ARG A 187 -16.59 9.08 3.70
C ARG A 187 -16.34 10.54 3.37
N ASP A 188 -15.90 11.33 4.35
CA ASP A 188 -15.62 12.76 4.19
C ASP A 188 -14.37 13.00 3.33
N GLU A 189 -13.34 12.17 3.48
CA GLU A 189 -12.15 12.20 2.62
C GLU A 189 -12.53 11.83 1.19
N TYR A 190 -13.29 10.75 1.03
CA TYR A 190 -13.77 10.31 -0.27
C TYR A 190 -14.64 11.38 -0.96
N SER A 191 -15.58 12.02 -0.24
CA SER A 191 -16.40 13.10 -0.82
C SER A 191 -15.55 14.30 -1.25
N LYS A 192 -14.56 14.70 -0.44
CA LYS A 192 -13.60 15.75 -0.80
C LYS A 192 -12.81 15.41 -2.07
N THR A 193 -12.34 14.16 -2.20
CA THR A 193 -11.62 13.75 -3.42
C THR A 193 -12.50 13.80 -4.66
N LEU A 194 -13.78 13.43 -4.52
CA LEU A 194 -14.76 13.48 -5.60
C LEU A 194 -15.06 14.93 -6.02
N GLU A 195 -15.34 15.81 -5.06
CA GLU A 195 -15.56 17.24 -5.32
C GLU A 195 -14.34 17.92 -5.95
N SER A 196 -13.14 17.62 -5.45
CA SER A 196 -11.89 18.16 -5.99
C SER A 196 -11.67 17.73 -7.43
N THR A 197 -11.87 16.44 -7.71
CA THR A 197 -11.72 15.89 -9.07
C THR A 197 -12.73 16.53 -10.02
N LEU A 198 -13.98 16.66 -9.59
CA LEU A 198 -15.04 17.22 -10.41
C LEU A 198 -14.78 18.71 -10.70
N LYS A 199 -14.31 19.48 -9.70
CA LYS A 199 -13.94 20.89 -9.86
C LYS A 199 -12.73 21.08 -10.79
N GLU A 200 -11.74 20.18 -10.72
CA GLU A 200 -10.59 20.16 -11.62
C GLU A 200 -11.05 20.05 -13.09
N HIS A 201 -11.88 19.06 -13.39
CA HIS A 201 -12.38 18.86 -14.77
C HIS A 201 -13.41 19.92 -15.19
N GLN A 202 -14.24 20.44 -14.29
CA GLN A 202 -15.17 21.54 -14.59
C GLN A 202 -14.46 22.83 -15.01
N SER A 203 -13.20 23.02 -14.63
CA SER A 203 -12.41 24.18 -15.03
C SER A 203 -11.88 24.05 -16.48
N ASP A 204 -12.05 22.90 -17.12
CA ASP A 204 -11.65 22.64 -18.50
C ASP A 204 -12.65 23.30 -19.49
N PRO A 205 -12.20 24.12 -20.44
CA PRO A 205 -13.10 24.75 -21.43
C PRO A 205 -13.87 23.73 -22.28
N ASP A 206 -13.33 22.52 -22.47
CA ASP A 206 -13.99 21.46 -23.26
C ASP A 206 -14.85 20.52 -22.41
N TYR A 207 -15.07 20.83 -21.11
CA TYR A 207 -15.77 19.96 -20.17
C TYR A 207 -17.13 19.47 -20.67
N GLU A 208 -17.99 20.37 -21.16
CA GLU A 208 -19.32 19.99 -21.64
C GLU A 208 -19.27 19.05 -22.84
N THR A 209 -18.34 19.28 -23.77
CA THR A 209 -18.13 18.45 -24.96
C THR A 209 -17.64 17.06 -24.57
N VAL A 210 -16.64 16.97 -23.69
CA VAL A 210 -16.10 15.70 -23.18
C VAL A 210 -17.18 14.92 -22.43
N MET A 211 -17.98 15.59 -21.59
CA MET A 211 -19.07 14.96 -20.86
C MET A 211 -20.13 14.40 -21.80
N ASN A 212 -20.56 15.15 -22.81
CA ASN A 212 -21.54 14.66 -23.80
C ASN A 212 -21.05 13.42 -24.55
N GLU A 213 -19.77 13.36 -24.90
CA GLU A 213 -19.18 12.19 -25.55
C GLU A 213 -19.02 11.02 -24.56
N LEU A 214 -18.69 11.29 -23.30
CA LEU A 214 -18.67 10.28 -22.24
C LEU A 214 -20.05 9.64 -22.03
N TRP A 215 -21.12 10.45 -22.04
CA TRP A 215 -22.50 9.99 -21.97
C TRP A 215 -22.89 9.16 -23.19
N SER A 216 -22.46 9.59 -24.37
CA SER A 216 -22.68 8.86 -25.61
C SER A 216 -21.96 7.52 -25.57
N PHE A 217 -20.72 7.48 -25.09
CA PHE A 217 -19.99 6.24 -24.83
C PHE A 217 -20.76 5.31 -23.90
N VAL A 218 -21.29 5.79 -22.77
CA VAL A 218 -22.10 4.97 -21.86
C VAL A 218 -23.33 4.40 -22.57
N LYS A 219 -24.06 5.20 -23.35
CA LYS A 219 -25.24 4.75 -24.11
C LYS A 219 -24.92 3.71 -25.19
N THR A 220 -23.71 3.71 -25.74
CA THR A 220 -23.29 2.69 -26.71
C THR A 220 -22.95 1.34 -26.07
N GLN A 221 -22.78 1.29 -24.74
CA GLN A 221 -22.56 0.03 -24.03
C GLN A 221 -23.86 -0.74 -23.88
N ASP A 222 -23.73 -2.05 -23.66
CA ASP A 222 -24.84 -2.95 -23.35
C ASP A 222 -25.72 -2.35 -22.23
N GLU A 223 -27.04 -2.40 -22.41
CA GLU A 223 -28.03 -1.85 -21.48
C GLU A 223 -27.85 -2.39 -20.04
N GLU A 224 -27.41 -3.65 -19.91
CA GLU A 224 -27.11 -4.25 -18.61
C GLU A 224 -25.89 -3.62 -17.93
N LEU A 225 -24.94 -3.10 -18.71
CA LEU A 225 -23.69 -2.52 -18.22
C LEU A 225 -23.79 -1.01 -17.96
N GLN A 226 -24.73 -0.31 -18.61
CA GLN A 226 -24.94 1.13 -18.43
C GLN A 226 -25.02 1.58 -16.96
N PRO A 227 -25.85 0.97 -16.08
CA PRO A 227 -25.95 1.40 -14.68
C PRO A 227 -24.64 1.16 -13.91
N ILE A 228 -23.91 0.10 -14.23
CA ILE A 228 -22.64 -0.24 -13.57
C ILE A 228 -21.55 0.77 -13.96
N ILE A 229 -21.44 1.07 -15.26
CA ILE A 229 -20.47 2.04 -15.76
C ILE A 229 -20.80 3.43 -15.24
N PHE A 230 -22.09 3.78 -15.20
CA PHE A 230 -22.55 5.05 -14.65
C PHE A 230 -22.21 5.18 -13.17
N GLN A 231 -22.53 4.17 -12.36
CA GLN A 231 -22.20 4.12 -10.94
C GLN A 231 -20.69 4.19 -10.71
N ARG A 232 -19.88 3.60 -11.60
CA ARG A 232 -18.43 3.66 -11.51
C ARG A 232 -17.86 5.02 -11.89
N LEU A 233 -18.41 5.68 -12.92
CA LEU A 233 -18.04 7.06 -13.27
C LEU A 233 -18.38 8.04 -12.14
N ASP A 234 -19.48 7.81 -11.43
CA ASP A 234 -19.91 8.65 -10.31
C ASP A 234 -19.10 8.37 -9.03
N ARG A 235 -18.80 7.09 -8.74
CA ARG A 235 -18.15 6.68 -7.49
C ARG A 235 -16.62 6.56 -7.54
N ASP A 236 -16.00 6.47 -8.70
CA ASP A 236 -14.56 6.27 -8.76
C ASP A 236 -13.90 7.50 -9.42
N PRO A 237 -13.38 8.46 -8.62
CA PRO A 237 -12.79 9.69 -9.16
C PRO A 237 -11.59 9.40 -10.05
N LYS A 238 -10.87 8.29 -9.82
CA LYS A 238 -9.76 7.86 -10.68
C LYS A 238 -10.28 7.33 -12.01
N TYR A 239 -11.34 6.52 -11.98
CA TYR A 239 -11.97 6.01 -13.19
C TYR A 239 -12.59 7.14 -14.03
N PHE A 240 -13.29 8.09 -13.40
CA PHE A 240 -13.80 9.29 -14.04
C PHE A 240 -12.67 10.08 -14.72
N SER A 241 -11.63 10.44 -13.98
CA SER A 241 -10.49 11.20 -14.51
C SER A 241 -9.80 10.50 -15.67
N LYS A 242 -9.64 9.18 -15.59
CA LYS A 242 -9.06 8.37 -16.68
C LYS A 242 -9.94 8.44 -17.93
N LYS A 243 -11.24 8.19 -17.80
CA LYS A 243 -12.17 8.21 -18.93
C LYS A 243 -12.35 9.59 -19.53
N PHE A 244 -12.37 10.63 -18.70
CA PHE A 244 -12.39 12.02 -19.14
C PHE A 244 -11.17 12.34 -20.03
N LYS A 245 -9.95 11.97 -19.59
CA LYS A 245 -8.71 12.15 -20.37
C LYS A 245 -8.72 11.33 -21.67
N GLU A 246 -9.20 10.09 -21.64
CA GLU A 246 -9.32 9.24 -22.84
C GLU A 246 -10.26 9.86 -23.88
N VAL A 247 -11.41 10.41 -23.46
CA VAL A 247 -12.36 11.07 -24.36
C VAL A 247 -11.79 12.39 -24.87
N LYS A 248 -11.18 13.20 -24.00
CA LYS A 248 -10.54 14.47 -24.39
C LYS A 248 -9.46 14.26 -25.45
N THR A 249 -8.55 13.32 -25.23
CA THR A 249 -7.49 12.99 -26.21
C THR A 249 -8.04 12.44 -27.52
N ARG A 250 -9.21 11.81 -27.53
CA ARG A 250 -9.89 11.38 -28.76
C ARG A 250 -10.45 12.57 -29.53
N LEU A 251 -11.06 13.54 -28.84
CA LEU A 251 -11.58 14.76 -29.44
C LEU A 251 -10.45 15.62 -30.04
N GLU A 252 -9.33 15.78 -29.33
CA GLU A 252 -8.16 16.53 -29.80
C GLU A 252 -7.52 15.90 -31.06
N LYS A 253 -7.55 14.56 -31.17
CA LYS A 253 -7.00 13.85 -32.34
C LYS A 253 -7.87 13.96 -33.60
N GLY A 254 -9.00 14.66 -33.54
CA GLY A 254 -9.84 14.95 -34.71
C GLY A 254 -10.53 13.73 -35.32
N ASN A 255 -10.45 12.56 -34.68
CA ASN A 255 -11.10 11.34 -35.15
C ASN A 255 -12.54 11.28 -34.62
N GLY A 256 -13.32 12.32 -34.96
CA GLY A 256 -14.76 12.45 -34.71
C GLY A 256 -15.61 11.41 -35.45
N GLU A 257 -15.01 10.31 -35.90
CA GLU A 257 -15.72 9.10 -36.30
C GLU A 257 -16.12 8.36 -35.01
N SER A 258 -17.08 8.97 -34.30
CA SER A 258 -17.83 8.29 -33.25
C SER A 258 -18.40 7.01 -33.88
N PRO A 259 -18.16 5.81 -33.31
CA PRO A 259 -18.61 4.56 -33.89
C PRO A 259 -20.12 4.68 -34.12
N ALA A 260 -20.52 4.60 -35.39
CA ALA A 260 -21.82 5.03 -35.86
C ALA A 260 -22.95 4.53 -34.93
N PRO A 261 -23.79 5.44 -34.39
CA PRO A 261 -24.84 5.07 -33.46
C PRO A 261 -25.83 4.13 -34.16
N ARG A 262 -26.03 2.94 -33.58
CA ARG A 262 -27.22 2.14 -33.91
C ARG A 262 -28.43 2.97 -33.49
N LYS A 263 -29.32 3.23 -34.45
CA LYS A 263 -30.53 4.04 -34.27
C LYS A 263 -31.44 3.38 -33.24
N GLU A 264 -31.44 3.84 -32.00
CA GLU A 264 -32.45 3.47 -31.01
C GLU A 264 -33.04 4.69 -30.32
N THR A 265 -34.33 4.53 -30.03
CA THR A 265 -35.35 5.57 -29.87
C THR A 265 -35.21 6.38 -28.59
N VAL A 266 -35.47 7.67 -28.72
CA VAL A 266 -35.50 8.67 -27.66
C VAL A 266 -36.57 8.31 -26.61
N ILE A 267 -36.12 7.87 -25.44
CA ILE A 267 -36.88 8.01 -24.19
C ILE A 267 -36.09 8.97 -23.32
N THR A 268 -36.69 10.10 -22.95
CA THR A 268 -36.11 11.09 -22.05
C THR A 268 -36.48 10.76 -20.60
N PRO A 269 -35.53 10.47 -19.70
CA PRO A 269 -35.80 10.46 -18.27
C PRO A 269 -35.30 11.76 -17.63
N LYS A 270 -36.21 12.41 -16.89
CA LYS A 270 -35.93 13.57 -16.04
C LYS A 270 -34.87 13.24 -14.99
N LEU A 271 -33.93 14.17 -14.80
CA LEU A 271 -33.10 14.28 -13.60
C LEU A 271 -33.97 14.12 -12.34
N ARG A 272 -33.80 13.01 -11.63
CA ARG A 272 -34.50 12.71 -10.39
C ARG A 272 -33.70 13.31 -9.24
N ALA A 273 -34.28 14.31 -8.58
CA ALA A 273 -33.83 14.81 -7.28
C ALA A 273 -33.78 13.66 -6.23
N PRO A 274 -32.89 13.74 -5.23
CA PRO A 274 -32.68 12.66 -4.27
C PRO A 274 -33.84 12.63 -3.27
N GLY A 275 -34.66 11.58 -3.33
CA GLY A 275 -35.72 11.39 -2.35
C GLY A 275 -36.89 10.57 -2.86
N ALA A 276 -36.67 9.28 -3.11
CA ALA A 276 -37.73 8.27 -3.10
C ALA A 276 -37.09 6.89 -3.21
N GLY A 277 -37.01 6.20 -2.07
CA GLY A 277 -36.68 4.80 -2.01
C GLY A 277 -37.75 3.93 -2.67
N THR A 278 -37.28 2.82 -3.21
CA THR A 278 -38.00 1.57 -3.51
C THR A 278 -36.89 0.52 -3.35
N ALA A 279 -36.74 -0.22 -2.24
CA ALA A 279 -37.73 -1.06 -1.56
C ALA A 279 -38.58 -1.86 -2.55
N GLU A 280 -37.90 -2.55 -3.48
CA GLU A 280 -38.50 -3.66 -4.23
C GLU A 280 -37.39 -4.63 -4.64
N THR A 281 -36.71 -5.21 -3.66
CA THR A 281 -36.04 -6.50 -3.89
C THR A 281 -37.14 -7.54 -3.84
N ALA A 282 -37.61 -7.92 -5.04
CA ALA A 282 -38.37 -9.14 -5.23
C ALA A 282 -37.75 -10.26 -4.38
N GLU A 283 -38.61 -11.00 -3.67
CA GLU A 283 -38.24 -12.16 -2.86
C GLU A 283 -37.60 -13.24 -3.74
N MET A 284 -36.31 -13.07 -4.07
CA MET A 284 -35.50 -14.19 -4.49
C MET A 284 -35.49 -15.18 -3.34
N SER A 285 -35.99 -16.37 -3.61
CA SER A 285 -35.99 -17.47 -2.64
C SER A 285 -34.59 -17.63 -2.05
N ARG A 286 -34.49 -18.01 -0.77
CA ARG A 286 -33.20 -18.21 -0.08
C ARG A 286 -32.22 -19.05 -0.92
N LYS A 287 -32.73 -20.03 -1.66
CA LYS A 287 -31.96 -20.85 -2.61
C LYS A 287 -31.32 -20.04 -3.74
N GLN A 288 -32.07 -19.15 -4.40
CA GLN A 288 -31.54 -18.29 -5.46
C GLN A 288 -30.49 -17.31 -4.95
N LYS A 289 -30.69 -16.75 -3.74
CA LYS A 289 -29.69 -15.89 -3.09
C LYS A 289 -28.39 -16.66 -2.81
N LEU A 290 -28.50 -17.88 -2.27
CA LEU A 290 -27.34 -18.72 -1.99
C LEU A 290 -26.57 -19.10 -3.26
N THR A 291 -27.27 -19.39 -4.37
CA THR A 291 -26.64 -19.71 -5.66
C THR A 291 -25.92 -18.49 -6.25
N ALA A 292 -26.51 -17.30 -6.16
CA ALA A 292 -25.88 -16.07 -6.62
C ALA A 292 -24.62 -15.72 -5.80
N ILE A 293 -24.66 -15.92 -4.49
CA ILE A 293 -23.52 -15.71 -3.59
C ILE A 293 -22.39 -16.72 -3.90
N LYS A 294 -22.71 -18.01 -4.06
CA LYS A 294 -21.72 -19.03 -4.46
C LYS A 294 -21.03 -18.70 -5.78
N LYS A 295 -21.79 -18.30 -6.80
CA LYS A 295 -21.23 -17.91 -8.10
C LYS A 295 -20.27 -16.71 -7.99
N ARG A 296 -20.51 -15.80 -7.05
CA ARG A 296 -19.60 -14.66 -6.77
C ARG A 296 -18.37 -15.09 -5.96
N MET A 297 -18.50 -16.05 -5.05
CA MET A 297 -17.36 -16.66 -4.36
C MET A 297 -16.43 -17.38 -5.35
N ASP A 298 -16.98 -18.16 -6.28
CA ASP A 298 -16.19 -18.83 -7.32
C ASP A 298 -15.45 -17.84 -8.24
N GLY A 299 -15.99 -16.61 -8.36
CA GLY A 299 -15.35 -15.49 -9.05
C GLY A 299 -14.33 -14.69 -8.22
N GLY A 300 -13.97 -15.15 -7.00
CA GLY A 300 -12.97 -14.52 -6.14
C GLY A 300 -13.46 -13.28 -5.38
N SER A 301 -14.78 -13.05 -5.27
CA SER A 301 -15.31 -11.92 -4.52
C SER A 301 -15.23 -12.17 -3.01
N VAL A 302 -14.32 -11.46 -2.33
CA VAL A 302 -14.13 -11.56 -0.87
C VAL A 302 -15.38 -11.09 -0.09
N THR A 303 -16.13 -10.14 -0.63
CA THR A 303 -17.40 -9.68 -0.03
C THR A 303 -18.50 -10.75 -0.07
N ALA A 304 -18.49 -11.63 -1.07
CA ALA A 304 -19.47 -12.73 -1.16
C ALA A 304 -19.26 -13.80 -0.09
N ILE A 305 -18.04 -13.94 0.44
CA ILE A 305 -17.74 -14.87 1.54
C ILE A 305 -18.43 -14.41 2.82
N GLY A 306 -18.37 -13.11 3.14
CA GLY A 306 -19.07 -12.54 4.29
C GLY A 306 -20.59 -12.72 4.20
N GLU A 307 -21.18 -12.39 3.04
CA GLU A 307 -22.62 -12.55 2.79
C GLU A 307 -23.09 -14.02 2.88
N PHE A 308 -22.21 -14.98 2.57
CA PHE A 308 -22.51 -16.41 2.67
C PHE A 308 -22.66 -16.87 4.13
N PHE A 309 -21.76 -16.42 5.02
CA PHE A 309 -21.79 -16.78 6.44
C PHE A 309 -22.99 -16.12 7.15
N ASP A 310 -23.27 -14.85 6.89
CA ASP A 310 -24.43 -14.14 7.45
C ASP A 310 -25.78 -14.79 7.06
N MET A 311 -25.82 -15.55 5.96
CA MET A 311 -27.00 -16.31 5.54
C MET A 311 -27.06 -17.74 6.09
N GLN A 312 -25.97 -18.30 6.63
CA GLN A 312 -25.98 -19.61 7.28
C GLN A 312 -26.48 -19.52 8.74
N ASP A 313 -26.23 -18.38 9.40
CA ASP A 313 -26.55 -18.18 10.83
C ASP A 313 -28.02 -17.73 11.11
N LYS A 314 -28.85 -17.59 10.07
CA LYS A 314 -30.30 -17.27 10.16
C LYS A 314 -31.20 -18.44 9.77
#